data_AF-A0A847G459-F1
#
_entry.id   AF-A0A847G459-F1
#
_cell.length_a   1.000
_cell.length_b   1.000
_cell.length_c   1.000
_cell.angle_alpha   90.00
_cell.angle_beta   90.00
_cell.angle_gamma   90.00
#
_symmetry.space_group_name_H-M   'P 1'
#
loop_
_entity.id
_entity.type
_entity.pdbx_description
1 polymer ?
#
loop_
_entity_poly.entity_id
_entity_poly.type
_entity_poly.pdbx_seq_one_letter_code
_entity_poly.pdbx_strand_id
1 'polypeptide(L)'
;MEKKKNFLYWTPRILGICMILFLALFSLDVIGMSDDPLQVALGMLVHNIPSILLIVLLLVSWKWELVGGIIYPLLGLSYSLFNPSEHWTAHLLIAGPLILIGLFFLLNWKSNRRMTHPAAQA
;
A
#
# COMPACT_ATOMS: atom_id res chain seq x y z
N MET A 1 -2.80 -24.51 12.02
CA MET A 1 -3.33 -23.21 12.49
C MET A 1 -2.25 -22.13 12.45
N GLU A 2 -1.04 -22.40 12.95
CA GLU A 2 0.14 -21.50 12.91
C GLU A 2 0.51 -20.97 11.50
N LYS A 3 0.69 -21.85 10.50
CA LYS A 3 1.07 -21.42 9.14
C LYS A 3 0.12 -20.40 8.51
N LYS A 4 -1.20 -20.53 8.75
CA LYS A 4 -2.20 -19.57 8.23
C LYS A 4 -2.06 -18.19 8.87
N LYS A 5 -1.70 -18.11 10.16
CA LYS A 5 -1.45 -16.84 10.84
C LYS A 5 -0.22 -16.13 10.27
N ASN A 6 0.86 -16.88 10.07
CA ASN A 6 2.10 -16.32 9.50
C ASN A 6 1.86 -15.81 8.07
N PHE A 7 1.06 -16.53 7.29
CA PHE A 7 0.66 -16.09 5.96
C PHE A 7 -0.15 -14.78 6.00
N LEU A 8 -1.29 -14.74 6.72
CA LEU A 8 -2.12 -13.53 6.86
C LEU A 8 -1.37 -12.33 7.44
N TYR A 9 -0.38 -12.58 8.30
CA TYR A 9 0.49 -11.55 8.81
C TYR A 9 1.43 -11.02 7.71
N TRP A 10 2.23 -11.86 7.06
CA TRP A 10 3.26 -11.40 6.12
C TRP A 10 2.74 -10.97 4.75
N THR A 11 1.65 -11.57 4.25
CA THR A 11 1.08 -11.25 2.92
C THR A 11 0.84 -9.75 2.69
N PRO A 12 0.07 -9.02 3.53
CA PRO A 12 -0.16 -7.60 3.30
C PRO A 12 1.13 -6.76 3.36
N ARG A 13 2.13 -7.19 4.13
CA ARG A 13 3.41 -6.45 4.25
C ARG A 13 4.26 -6.63 3.00
N ILE A 14 4.39 -7.87 2.51
CA ILE A 14 5.13 -8.15 1.29
C ILE A 14 4.47 -7.42 0.11
N LEU A 15 3.14 -7.50 -0.01
CA LEU A 15 2.41 -6.76 -1.04
C LEU A 15 2.59 -5.25 -0.91
N GLY A 16 2.58 -4.70 0.32
CA GLY A 16 2.87 -3.30 0.58
C GLY A 16 4.27 -2.89 0.13
N ILE A 17 5.29 -3.68 0.44
CA ILE A 17 6.68 -3.44 -0.02
C ILE A 17 6.75 -3.49 -1.55
N CYS A 18 6.14 -4.49 -2.18
CA CYS A 18 6.09 -4.58 -3.64
C CYS A 18 5.41 -3.36 -4.26
N MET A 19 4.31 -2.87 -3.67
CA MET A 19 3.62 -1.66 -4.16
C MET A 19 4.48 -0.40 -4.02
N ILE A 20 5.19 -0.24 -2.90
CA ILE A 20 6.12 0.87 -2.68
C ILE A 20 7.23 0.85 -3.73
N LEU A 21 7.84 -0.31 -3.97
CA LEU A 21 8.89 -0.46 -4.98
C LEU A 21 8.36 -0.20 -6.38
N PHE A 22 7.17 -0.71 -6.71
CA PHE A 22 6.50 -0.46 -7.98
C PHE A 22 6.27 1.03 -8.22
N LEU A 23 5.72 1.77 -7.24
CA LEU A 23 5.53 3.22 -7.37
C LEU A 23 6.86 3.98 -7.47
N ALA A 24 7.92 3.50 -6.81
CA ALA A 24 9.22 4.15 -6.88
C ALA A 24 9.83 4.11 -8.29
N LEU A 25 9.46 3.13 -9.13
CA LEU A 25 9.94 3.04 -10.51
C LEU A 25 9.49 4.23 -11.36
N PHE A 26 8.34 4.85 -11.09
CA PHE A 26 7.86 6.02 -11.82
C PHE A 26 8.77 7.25 -11.63
N SER A 27 9.59 7.29 -10.57
CA SER A 27 10.57 8.37 -10.40
C SER A 27 11.72 8.32 -11.40
N LEU A 28 11.92 7.18 -12.07
CA LEU A 28 12.93 7.03 -13.11
C LEU A 28 12.61 7.85 -14.37
N ASP A 29 11.36 8.24 -14.58
CA ASP A 29 10.94 9.05 -15.74
C ASP A 29 11.56 10.46 -15.73
N VAL A 30 12.06 10.93 -14.58
CA VAL A 30 12.77 12.21 -14.44
C VAL A 30 14.18 12.15 -15.03
N ILE A 31 14.74 10.95 -15.18
CA ILE A 31 16.10 10.77 -15.71
C ILE A 31 16.12 11.23 -17.17
N GLY A 32 17.00 12.19 -17.48
CA GLY A 32 17.13 12.76 -18.83
C GLY A 32 16.24 13.98 -19.11
N MET A 33 15.44 14.46 -18.14
CA MET A 33 14.69 15.71 -18.28
C MET A 33 15.54 16.98 -18.06
N SER A 34 16.73 16.86 -17.47
CA SER A 34 17.66 17.97 -17.23
C SER A 34 19.10 17.47 -17.19
N ASP A 35 20.04 18.30 -17.65
CA ASP A 35 21.48 18.05 -17.55
C ASP A 35 22.03 18.38 -16.15
N ASP A 36 21.26 19.09 -15.31
CA ASP A 36 21.64 19.44 -13.94
C ASP A 36 21.34 18.27 -12.98
N PRO A 37 22.37 17.63 -12.38
CA PRO A 37 22.17 16.49 -11.49
C PRO A 37 21.33 16.83 -10.24
N LEU A 38 21.37 18.08 -9.77
CA LEU A 38 20.58 18.50 -8.62
C LEU A 38 19.10 18.57 -8.95
N GLN A 39 18.75 19.07 -10.15
CA GLN A 39 17.36 19.10 -10.61
C GLN A 39 16.79 17.69 -10.77
N VAL A 40 17.57 16.76 -11.33
CA VAL A 40 17.16 15.35 -11.44
C VAL A 40 16.95 14.74 -10.05
N ALA A 41 17.88 14.95 -9.11
CA ALA A 41 17.77 14.43 -7.75
C ALA A 41 16.53 14.97 -7.01
N LEU A 42 16.25 16.27 -7.12
CA LEU A 42 15.05 16.88 -6.54
C LEU A 42 13.77 16.37 -7.21
N GLY A 43 13.76 16.25 -8.54
CA GLY A 43 12.62 15.71 -9.27
C GLY A 43 12.32 14.26 -8.90
N MET A 44 13.34 13.42 -8.72
CA MET A 44 13.19 12.05 -8.22
C MET A 44 12.60 12.00 -6.81
N LEU A 45 13.00 12.91 -5.91
CA LEU A 45 12.46 12.99 -4.56
C LEU A 45 10.97 13.36 -4.57
N VAL A 46 10.59 14.34 -5.39
CA VAL A 46 9.19 14.77 -5.55
C VAL A 46 8.32 13.67 -6.16
N HIS A 47 8.80 12.98 -7.21
CA HIS A 47 8.06 11.86 -7.83
C HIS A 47 7.90 10.66 -6.89
N ASN A 48 8.79 10.51 -5.90
CA ASN A 48 8.70 9.46 -4.88
C ASN A 48 7.83 9.80 -3.67
N ILE A 49 7.22 10.99 -3.59
CA ILE A 49 6.30 11.34 -2.50
C ILE A 49 5.22 10.27 -2.27
N PRO A 50 4.53 9.73 -3.31
CA PRO A 50 3.56 8.66 -3.13
C PRO A 50 4.15 7.41 -2.45
N SER A 51 5.34 6.98 -2.89
CA SER A 51 6.05 5.83 -2.33
C SER A 51 6.46 6.06 -0.87
N ILE A 52 6.94 7.26 -0.53
CA ILE A 52 7.34 7.64 0.83
C ILE A 52 6.12 7.63 1.77
N LEU A 53 4.98 8.15 1.33
CA LEU A 53 3.74 8.10 2.11
C LEU A 53 3.30 6.65 2.37
N LEU A 54 3.41 5.76 1.38
CA LEU A 54 3.11 4.35 1.57
C LEU A 54 4.09 3.65 2.50
N ILE A 55 5.37 4.04 2.53
CA ILE A 55 6.35 3.52 3.52
C ILE A 55 5.87 3.87 4.94
N VAL A 56 5.56 5.14 5.19
CA VAL A 56 5.08 5.59 6.51
C VAL A 56 3.79 4.84 6.88
N LEU A 57 2.85 4.73 5.95
CA LEU A 57 1.60 4.00 6.18
C LEU A 57 1.87 2.53 6.50
N LEU A 58 2.78 1.86 5.80
CA LEU A 58 3.11 0.47 6.05
C LEU A 58 3.71 0.28 7.44
N LEU A 59 4.63 1.16 7.86
CA LEU A 59 5.25 1.12 9.18
C LEU A 59 4.22 1.29 10.30
N VAL A 60 3.29 2.24 10.14
CA VAL A 60 2.18 2.45 11.09
C VAL A 60 1.25 1.22 11.11
N SER A 61 0.90 0.71 9.93
CA SER A 61 0.02 -0.46 9.76
C SER A 61 0.63 -1.75 10.32
N TRP A 62 1.96 -1.79 10.49
CA TRP A 62 2.65 -2.92 11.09
C TRP A 62 2.23 -3.15 12.54
N LYS A 63 2.01 -2.08 13.29
CA LYS A 63 1.49 -2.11 14.67
C LYS A 63 -0.03 -1.99 14.73
N TRP A 64 -0.62 -1.18 13.85
CA TRP A 64 -2.07 -0.92 13.82
C TRP A 64 -2.70 -1.38 12.52
N GLU A 65 -2.98 -2.67 12.44
CA GLU A 65 -3.46 -3.32 11.21
C GLU A 65 -4.77 -2.74 10.68
N LEU A 66 -5.63 -2.23 11.56
CA LEU A 66 -6.87 -1.58 11.15
C LEU A 66 -6.61 -0.30 10.34
N VAL A 67 -5.53 0.44 10.63
CA VAL A 67 -5.13 1.63 9.88
C VAL A 67 -4.80 1.22 8.45
N GLY A 68 -3.96 0.21 8.26
CA GLY A 68 -3.68 -0.31 6.92
C GLY A 68 -4.93 -0.84 6.23
N GLY A 69 -5.80 -1.49 6.99
CA GLY A 69 -7.05 -2.04 6.48
C GLY A 69 -8.03 -1.01 5.91
N ILE A 70 -8.02 0.21 6.45
CA ILE A 70 -8.91 1.30 6.03
C ILE A 70 -8.24 2.26 5.06
N ILE A 71 -7.00 2.67 5.34
CA ILE A 71 -6.34 3.73 4.58
C ILE A 71 -5.90 3.23 3.19
N TYR A 72 -5.39 2.00 3.06
CA TYR A 72 -4.99 1.49 1.73
C TYR A 72 -6.16 1.45 0.73
N PRO A 73 -7.36 0.93 1.06
CA PRO A 73 -8.50 0.97 0.14
C PRO A 73 -8.96 2.40 -0.13
N LEU A 74 -8.98 3.29 0.88
CA LEU A 74 -9.33 4.70 0.68
C LEU A 74 -8.36 5.38 -0.29
N LEU A 75 -7.06 5.11 -0.21
CA LEU A 75 -6.09 5.61 -1.18
C LEU A 75 -6.38 5.09 -2.59
N GLY A 76 -6.64 3.79 -2.75
CA GLY A 76 -7.01 3.21 -4.04
C GLY A 76 -8.28 3.82 -4.63
N LEU A 77 -9.33 3.99 -3.82
CA LEU A 77 -10.57 4.65 -4.25
C LEU A 77 -10.32 6.12 -4.60
N SER A 78 -9.57 6.84 -3.77
CA SER A 78 -9.25 8.25 -4.02
C SER A 78 -8.51 8.43 -5.35
N TYR A 79 -7.55 7.56 -5.67
CA TYR A 79 -6.86 7.59 -6.95
C TYR A 79 -7.85 7.51 -8.12
N SER A 80 -8.79 6.56 -8.07
CA SER A 80 -9.78 6.40 -9.14
C SER A 80 -10.79 7.53 -9.22
N LEU A 81 -11.19 8.12 -8.09
CA LEU A 81 -12.14 9.23 -8.06
C LEU A 81 -11.53 10.55 -8.55
N PHE A 82 -10.27 10.80 -8.22
CA PHE A 82 -9.58 12.04 -8.63
C PHE A 82 -8.99 11.97 -10.04
N ASN A 83 -8.86 10.78 -10.63
CA ASN A 83 -8.31 10.59 -11.97
C ASN A 83 -9.28 9.82 -12.90
N PRO A 84 -10.55 10.23 -13.04
CA PRO A 84 -11.58 9.42 -13.73
C PRO A 84 -11.37 9.28 -15.24
N SER A 85 -10.51 10.12 -15.84
CA SER A 85 -10.17 10.09 -17.26
C SER A 85 -9.04 9.12 -17.59
N GLU A 86 -8.38 8.55 -16.59
CA GLU A 86 -7.28 7.60 -16.81
C GLU A 86 -7.78 6.30 -17.43
N HIS A 87 -6.90 5.64 -18.16
CA HIS A 87 -7.26 4.35 -18.76
C HIS A 87 -7.57 3.32 -17.66
N TRP A 88 -8.57 2.46 -17.88
CA TRP A 88 -9.03 1.49 -16.88
C TRP A 88 -7.91 0.57 -16.33
N THR A 89 -6.87 0.32 -17.14
CA THR A 89 -5.69 -0.43 -16.72
C THR A 89 -4.89 0.28 -15.62
N ALA A 90 -4.78 1.61 -15.65
CA ALA A 90 -4.10 2.39 -14.62
C ALA A 90 -4.85 2.29 -13.29
N HIS A 91 -6.19 2.38 -13.33
CA HIS A 91 -7.03 2.14 -12.16
C HIS A 91 -6.83 0.73 -11.60
N LEU A 92 -6.83 -0.29 -12.46
CA LEU A 92 -6.61 -1.66 -12.01
C LEU A 92 -5.23 -1.86 -11.40
N LEU A 93 -4.19 -1.28 -12.01
CA LEU A 93 -2.80 -1.45 -11.60
C LEU A 93 -2.44 -0.70 -10.32
N ILE A 94 -3.09 0.43 -10.05
CA ILE A 94 -2.82 1.25 -8.86
C ILE A 94 -3.86 0.98 -7.77
N ALA A 95 -5.15 1.19 -8.05
CA ALA A 95 -6.19 1.04 -7.04
C ALA A 95 -6.38 -0.44 -6.63
N GLY A 96 -6.28 -1.37 -7.58
CA GLY A 96 -6.47 -2.80 -7.33
C GLY A 96 -5.55 -3.35 -6.23
N PRO A 97 -4.21 -3.26 -6.38
CA PRO A 97 -3.28 -3.70 -5.35
C PRO A 97 -3.46 -2.98 -4.02
N LEU A 98 -3.71 -1.66 -4.00
CA LEU A 98 -3.95 -0.92 -2.77
C LEU A 98 -5.17 -1.47 -2.01
N ILE A 99 -6.30 -1.66 -2.70
CA ILE A 99 -7.50 -2.25 -2.09
C ILE A 99 -7.21 -3.66 -1.58
N LEU A 100 -6.51 -4.49 -2.36
CA LEU A 100 -6.15 -5.85 -1.99
C LEU A 100 -5.27 -5.90 -0.73
N ILE A 101 -4.26 -5.04 -0.64
CA ILE A 101 -3.40 -4.90 0.55
C ILE A 101 -4.25 -4.56 1.78
N GLY A 102 -5.15 -3.59 1.66
CA GLY A 102 -6.09 -3.22 2.73
C GLY A 102 -6.97 -4.37 3.18
N LEU A 103 -7.55 -5.13 2.24
CA LEU A 103 -8.35 -6.31 2.56
C LEU A 103 -7.53 -7.33 3.36
N PHE A 104 -6.27 -7.60 2.99
CA PHE A 104 -5.41 -8.49 3.77
C PHE A 104 -5.11 -7.96 5.17
N PHE A 105 -4.88 -6.65 5.35
CA PHE A 105 -4.74 -6.03 6.66
C PHE A 105 -6.01 -6.18 7.52
N LEU A 106 -7.20 -5.98 6.94
CA LEU A 106 -8.48 -6.18 7.64
C LEU A 106 -8.69 -7.63 8.05
N LEU A 107 -8.38 -8.58 7.16
CA LEU A 107 -8.48 -10.01 7.45
C LEU A 107 -7.53 -10.42 8.59
N ASN A 108 -6.31 -9.89 8.59
CA ASN A 108 -5.34 -10.15 9.65
C ASN A 108 -5.82 -9.58 10.99
N TRP A 109 -6.31 -8.34 10.99
CA TRP A 109 -6.85 -7.68 12.18
C TRP A 109 -8.02 -8.48 12.80
N LYS A 110 -8.96 -8.94 11.96
CA LYS A 110 -10.10 -9.76 12.40
C LYS A 110 -9.64 -11.11 12.96
N SER A 111 -8.63 -11.73 12.34
CA SER A 111 -8.03 -12.97 12.82
C SER A 111 -7.41 -12.80 14.22
N ASN A 112 -6.66 -11.70 14.43
CA ASN A 112 -6.06 -11.40 15.73
C ASN A 112 -7.10 -11.14 16.83
N ARG A 113 -8.19 -10.40 16.53
CA ARG A 113 -9.28 -10.12 17.49
C ARG A 113 -10.01 -11.38 17.96
N ARG A 114 -10.23 -12.36 17.07
CA ARG A 114 -10.89 -13.63 17.43
C ARG A 114 -10.10 -14.46 18.43
N MET A 115 -8.79 -14.27 18.50
CA MET A 115 -7.93 -15.00 19.44
C MET A 115 -7.91 -14.37 20.83
N THR A 116 -8.12 -13.05 20.92
CA THR A 116 -8.18 -12.33 22.20
C THR A 116 -9.53 -12.46 22.91
N HIS A 117 -10.59 -12.89 22.22
CA HIS A 117 -11.91 -13.15 22.81
C HIS A 117 -12.48 -14.52 22.34
N PRO A 118 -12.12 -15.63 22.99
CA PRO A 118 -12.66 -16.96 22.68
C PRO A 118 -14.14 -17.16 23.07
N ALA A 119 -14.70 -16.31 23.94
CA ALA A 119 -16.00 -16.55 24.57
C ALA A 119 -17.15 -15.81 23.87
N ALA A 120 -17.65 -16.36 22.76
CA ALA A 120 -18.99 -16.06 22.22
C ALA A 120 -19.46 -17.15 21.23
N GLN A 121 -19.03 -18.40 21.43
CA GLN A 121 -19.48 -19.56 20.68
C GLN A 121 -19.71 -20.70 21.67
N ALA A 122 -20.80 -20.60 22.43
CA ALA A 122 -21.42 -21.67 23.20
C ALA A 122 -22.92 -21.59 22.94
#